data_AF-A0A944VWF0-F1
#
_entry.id   AF-A0A944VWF0-F1
#
_cell.length_a   1.000
_cell.length_b   1.000
_cell.length_c   1.000
_cell.angle_alpha   90.00
_cell.angle_beta   90.00
_cell.angle_gamma   90.00
#
_symmetry.space_group_name_H-M   'P 1'
#
loop_
_entity.id
_entity.type
_entity.pdbx_description
1 polymer ?
#
loop_
_entity_poly.entity_id
_entity_poly.type
_entity_poly.pdbx_seq_one_letter_code
_entity_poly.pdbx_strand_id
1 'polypeptide(L)'
;MKYIIPVIVVLLLSASVSFAESKIDGKSLNNANVQQSMNMALGKGATSNTASTKMKNSEVGKGGMVSNKAVIQKSMNMALGEGATANTGAVTMDGSKVQGKALNNANVKQSMNMALGKGATANTGSITMKDSEVGKGGMVSNKAVIQKSMNMALGKGATANMGSVTMDGSKVQGKVLNNANVKQSMNMALGKGATANTGSITMKDSEVGKGGMVLNKAVIQKSMNMALGKGATSNMGSVTMDGSKVQGKVLNSANVKQSMNMTLGKGATANTGSVTIKNSEVGKGGIVSNKAVIQKSMNMALGQGATANMGSVTMDGSKVQGKVLNNANVKQSMSMALGKGATANTGSVTMKNSEVSTGGMVLNKAVIQKSMNMALGQGATANVGSVTMDGSKVQGKVINNANVKQSMNMALGKGATANVGAITLKDADVSKGALILNKAVIDKSMNMSLGENSEANMGSVTLE
;
A
#
# COMPACT_ATOMS: atom_id res chain seq x y z
N MET A 1 51.93 11.75 -16.17
CA MET A 1 50.65 11.56 -15.45
C MET A 1 49.66 10.89 -16.41
N LYS A 2 48.93 9.84 -16.01
CA LYS A 2 47.88 9.25 -16.85
C LYS A 2 46.59 10.06 -16.69
N TYR A 3 46.23 10.85 -17.70
CA TYR A 3 44.95 11.56 -17.73
C TYR A 3 43.83 10.56 -17.98
N ILE A 4 43.14 10.15 -16.90
CA ILE A 4 41.80 9.57 -17.03
C ILE A 4 40.88 10.72 -17.41
N ILE A 5 40.51 10.82 -18.69
CA ILE A 5 39.46 11.72 -19.13
C ILE A 5 38.14 11.14 -18.63
N PRO A 6 37.41 11.78 -17.69
CA PRO A 6 36.05 11.36 -17.37
C PRO A 6 35.19 11.74 -18.58
N VAL A 7 34.88 10.76 -19.43
CA VAL A 7 33.96 10.96 -20.56
C VAL A 7 32.54 11.12 -19.99
N ILE A 8 32.19 12.35 -19.61
CA ILE A 8 30.84 12.71 -19.17
C ILE A 8 29.96 12.83 -20.42
N VAL A 9 29.47 11.70 -20.91
CA VAL A 9 28.45 11.67 -21.97
C VAL A 9 27.12 12.20 -21.40
N VAL A 10 26.89 13.51 -21.51
CA VAL A 10 25.58 14.12 -21.20
C VAL A 10 24.64 13.91 -22.38
N LEU A 11 24.05 12.72 -22.45
CA LEU A 11 23.02 12.39 -23.44
C LEU A 11 21.69 13.05 -23.06
N LEU A 12 21.43 14.23 -23.63
CA LEU A 12 20.13 14.90 -23.65
C LEU A 12 19.18 14.18 -24.61
N LEU A 13 18.59 13.08 -24.13
CA LEU A 13 17.69 12.24 -24.92
C LEU A 13 16.22 12.66 -24.81
N SER A 14 15.44 12.07 -25.73
CA SER A 14 14.01 12.29 -25.96
C SER A 14 13.12 12.12 -24.72
N ALA A 15 11.85 12.49 -24.87
CA ALA A 15 10.86 12.52 -23.78
C ALA A 15 10.66 11.19 -23.02
N SER A 16 11.19 10.06 -23.49
CA SER A 16 11.29 8.81 -22.71
C SER A 16 12.63 8.11 -23.02
N VAL A 17 13.21 7.43 -22.03
CA VAL A 17 14.54 6.77 -22.16
C VAL A 17 14.46 5.30 -21.76
N SER A 18 15.19 4.41 -22.44
CA SER A 18 15.23 2.98 -22.12
C SER A 18 16.66 2.45 -22.11
N PHE A 19 16.96 1.59 -21.12
CA PHE A 19 18.21 0.84 -21.00
C PHE A 19 17.92 -0.65 -21.08
N ALA A 20 18.76 -1.38 -21.81
CA ALA A 20 18.76 -2.83 -21.90
C ALA A 20 20.21 -3.30 -21.79
N GLU A 21 20.49 -4.27 -20.91
CA GLU A 21 21.81 -4.90 -20.76
C GLU A 21 22.97 -3.89 -20.58
N SER A 22 22.62 -2.73 -20.00
CA SER A 22 23.49 -1.56 -19.91
C SER A 22 24.16 -1.46 -18.55
N LYS A 23 25.45 -1.09 -18.52
CA LYS A 23 26.15 -0.69 -17.29
C LYS A 23 26.27 0.84 -17.22
N ILE A 24 25.77 1.43 -16.14
CA ILE A 24 25.63 2.87 -15.94
C ILE A 24 26.45 3.25 -14.71
N ASP A 25 27.75 3.51 -14.91
CA ASP A 25 28.64 4.02 -13.85
C ASP A 25 28.62 5.56 -13.72
N GLY A 26 28.13 6.25 -14.76
CA GLY A 26 27.97 7.71 -14.81
C GLY A 26 26.54 8.20 -14.50
N LYS A 27 26.22 9.43 -14.90
CA LYS A 27 24.89 10.04 -14.72
C LYS A 27 24.10 10.02 -16.03
N SER A 28 22.91 9.44 -16.03
CA SER A 28 21.90 9.59 -17.07
C SER A 28 20.68 10.36 -16.54
N LEU A 29 20.25 11.37 -17.28
CA LEU A 29 19.22 12.33 -16.88
C LEU A 29 18.16 12.46 -17.98
N ASN A 30 16.95 11.94 -17.76
CA ASN A 30 15.77 12.32 -18.55
C ASN A 30 15.16 13.57 -17.92
N ASN A 31 15.15 14.72 -18.61
CA ASN A 31 14.59 15.97 -18.11
C ASN A 31 13.47 16.45 -19.06
N ALA A 32 12.32 15.79 -18.97
CA ALA A 32 11.18 16.00 -19.86
C ALA A 32 10.21 17.07 -19.34
N ASN A 33 9.78 17.98 -20.23
CA ASN A 33 8.69 18.92 -20.02
C ASN A 33 7.62 18.70 -21.08
N VAL A 34 6.42 18.30 -20.69
CA VAL A 34 5.33 17.88 -21.57
C VAL A 34 4.08 18.69 -21.25
N GLN A 35 3.52 19.37 -22.25
CA GLN A 35 2.34 20.23 -22.13
C GLN A 35 1.34 19.87 -23.23
N GLN A 36 0.04 19.86 -22.92
CA GLN A 36 -1.05 19.79 -23.92
C GLN A 36 -0.92 18.64 -24.94
N SER A 37 -0.56 17.44 -24.48
CA SER A 37 -0.26 16.29 -25.34
C SER A 37 -1.23 15.11 -25.18
N MET A 38 -1.24 14.20 -26.17
CA MET A 38 -1.91 12.90 -26.09
C MET A 38 -0.96 11.79 -26.56
N ASN A 39 -0.92 10.62 -25.91
CA ASN A 39 -0.06 9.49 -26.33
C ASN A 39 -0.67 8.10 -25.94
N MET A 40 -1.26 7.44 -26.93
CA MET A 40 -2.13 6.26 -26.81
C MET A 40 -1.45 4.99 -27.37
N ALA A 41 -1.72 3.77 -26.84
CA ALA A 41 -1.14 2.53 -27.41
C ALA A 41 -2.10 1.33 -27.53
N LEU A 42 -2.14 0.70 -28.70
CA LEU A 42 -3.05 -0.40 -29.10
C LEU A 42 -2.32 -1.21 -30.21
N GLY A 43 -2.28 -2.55 -30.26
CA GLY A 43 -2.86 -3.58 -29.38
C GLY A 43 -1.84 -4.64 -28.91
N LYS A 44 -2.06 -5.95 -29.18
CA LYS A 44 -1.26 -7.15 -28.76
C LYS A 44 0.24 -6.90 -28.40
N GLY A 45 0.47 -6.49 -27.15
CA GLY A 45 1.76 -6.15 -26.53
C GLY A 45 1.83 -4.74 -25.91
N ALA A 46 0.74 -3.97 -25.92
CA ALA A 46 0.75 -2.51 -25.89
C ALA A 46 1.49 -1.90 -24.69
N THR A 47 2.36 -0.91 -24.94
CA THR A 47 2.88 0.00 -23.91
C THR A 47 3.05 1.41 -24.45
N SER A 48 2.44 2.42 -23.80
CA SER A 48 2.68 3.85 -24.08
C SER A 48 3.64 4.46 -23.04
N ASN A 49 4.53 5.38 -23.45
CA ASN A 49 5.53 6.01 -22.57
C ASN A 49 5.68 7.53 -22.80
N THR A 50 5.25 8.33 -21.83
CA THR A 50 5.49 9.79 -21.76
C THR A 50 6.32 10.14 -20.53
N ALA A 51 7.40 10.92 -20.72
CA ALA A 51 8.24 11.41 -19.63
C ALA A 51 8.74 10.29 -18.69
N SER A 52 9.08 9.12 -19.25
CA SER A 52 9.27 7.88 -18.49
C SER A 52 10.63 7.21 -18.78
N THR A 53 11.09 6.36 -17.85
CA THR A 53 12.34 5.60 -18.00
C THR A 53 12.11 4.10 -17.84
N LYS A 54 12.79 3.29 -18.65
CA LYS A 54 12.81 1.83 -18.54
C LYS A 54 14.23 1.32 -18.37
N MET A 55 14.39 0.29 -17.55
CA MET A 55 15.63 -0.47 -17.35
C MET A 55 15.30 -1.96 -17.44
N LYS A 56 16.01 -2.69 -18.29
CA LYS A 56 15.94 -4.16 -18.38
C LYS A 56 17.35 -4.75 -18.26
N ASN A 57 17.55 -5.74 -17.40
CA ASN A 57 18.83 -6.45 -17.23
C ASN A 57 20.04 -5.51 -17.04
N SER A 58 19.82 -4.31 -16.47
CA SER A 58 20.81 -3.22 -16.47
C SER A 58 21.36 -2.97 -15.06
N GLU A 59 22.64 -2.61 -14.97
CA GLU A 59 23.29 -2.24 -13.71
C GLU A 59 23.52 -0.72 -13.61
N VAL A 60 23.01 -0.10 -12.55
CA VAL A 60 23.45 1.23 -12.10
C VAL A 60 24.55 1.03 -11.07
N GLY A 61 25.80 1.22 -11.49
CA GLY A 61 26.99 0.99 -10.68
C GLY A 61 27.07 1.92 -9.47
N LYS A 62 28.06 1.72 -8.58
CA LYS A 62 28.15 2.42 -7.28
C LYS A 62 28.19 3.96 -7.40
N GLY A 63 28.86 4.49 -8.43
CA GLY A 63 28.87 5.93 -8.75
C GLY A 63 27.70 6.37 -9.64
N GLY A 64 26.95 5.41 -10.18
CA GLY A 64 25.94 5.60 -11.21
C GLY A 64 24.67 6.28 -10.72
N MET A 65 24.02 7.01 -11.62
CA MET A 65 22.72 7.61 -11.41
C MET A 65 21.87 7.55 -12.67
N VAL A 66 20.64 7.03 -12.54
CA VAL A 66 19.56 7.23 -13.52
C VAL A 66 18.52 8.14 -12.86
N SER A 67 18.15 9.24 -13.51
CA SER A 67 17.17 10.20 -12.98
C SER A 67 16.14 10.59 -14.02
N ASN A 68 14.89 10.20 -13.79
CA ASN A 68 13.72 10.68 -14.52
C ASN A 68 13.16 11.93 -13.82
N LYS A 69 13.23 13.09 -14.48
CA LYS A 69 12.67 14.37 -14.02
C LYS A 69 11.61 14.81 -15.02
N ALA A 70 10.35 14.62 -14.65
CA ALA A 70 9.20 14.81 -15.52
C ALA A 70 8.32 15.97 -15.02
N VAL A 71 8.03 16.94 -15.89
CA VAL A 71 7.00 17.96 -15.69
C VAL A 71 5.94 17.76 -16.77
N ILE A 72 4.69 17.53 -16.36
CA ILE A 72 3.61 17.11 -17.26
C ILE A 72 2.35 17.90 -16.91
N GLN A 73 1.75 18.61 -17.86
CA GLN A 73 0.45 19.28 -17.63
C GLN A 73 -0.50 19.13 -18.82
N LYS A 74 -1.81 19.05 -18.53
CA LYS A 74 -2.89 19.00 -19.54
C LYS A 74 -2.67 17.88 -20.58
N SER A 75 -2.25 16.68 -20.14
CA SER A 75 -1.89 15.57 -21.02
C SER A 75 -2.83 14.36 -20.90
N MET A 76 -2.85 13.48 -21.90
CA MET A 76 -3.63 12.22 -21.87
C MET A 76 -2.79 11.04 -22.41
N ASN A 77 -2.76 9.86 -21.78
CA ASN A 77 -1.76 8.82 -22.16
C ASN A 77 -2.24 7.35 -22.19
N MET A 78 -3.37 7.05 -22.84
CA MET A 78 -4.00 5.71 -22.86
C MET A 78 -3.13 4.49 -23.29
N ALA A 79 -3.57 3.27 -22.94
CA ALA A 79 -3.18 2.04 -23.66
C ALA A 79 -4.28 0.95 -23.65
N LEU A 80 -4.76 0.50 -24.81
CA LEU A 80 -5.88 -0.44 -24.98
C LEU A 80 -5.46 -1.78 -25.63
N GLY A 81 -5.54 -2.87 -24.85
CA GLY A 81 -5.51 -4.31 -25.22
C GLY A 81 -4.71 -4.84 -26.42
N GLU A 82 -3.74 -5.76 -26.29
CA GLU A 82 -3.50 -6.81 -25.29
C GLU A 82 -2.11 -6.63 -24.64
N GLY A 83 -1.82 -7.22 -23.47
CA GLY A 83 -0.58 -6.91 -22.72
C GLY A 83 -0.51 -5.47 -22.18
N ALA A 84 -1.59 -4.69 -22.29
CA ALA A 84 -1.56 -3.24 -22.27
C ALA A 84 -0.99 -2.60 -20.99
N THR A 85 -0.07 -1.65 -21.13
CA THR A 85 0.49 -0.84 -20.05
C THR A 85 0.61 0.63 -20.48
N ALA A 86 0.52 1.59 -19.58
CA ALA A 86 0.68 3.00 -19.92
C ALA A 86 1.50 3.74 -18.87
N ASN A 87 2.51 4.50 -19.29
CA ASN A 87 3.49 5.12 -18.40
C ASN A 87 3.54 6.64 -18.59
N THR A 88 3.40 7.40 -17.51
CA THR A 88 3.41 8.87 -17.49
C THR A 88 4.20 9.36 -16.29
N GLY A 89 5.42 9.88 -16.51
CA GLY A 89 6.30 10.24 -15.41
C GLY A 89 6.73 9.02 -14.58
N ALA A 90 6.89 7.85 -15.19
CA ALA A 90 7.10 6.58 -14.49
C ALA A 90 8.51 6.00 -14.72
N VAL A 91 8.96 5.13 -13.81
CA VAL A 91 10.18 4.34 -14.00
C VAL A 91 9.85 2.85 -13.89
N THR A 92 10.38 2.04 -14.80
CA THR A 92 10.19 0.59 -14.82
C THR A 92 11.55 -0.12 -14.80
N MET A 93 11.69 -1.14 -13.96
CA MET A 93 12.89 -1.94 -13.78
C MET A 93 12.54 -3.42 -13.83
N ASP A 94 13.25 -4.18 -14.66
CA ASP A 94 13.06 -5.61 -14.88
C ASP A 94 14.46 -6.27 -14.88
N GLY A 95 14.67 -7.30 -14.05
CA GLY A 95 15.97 -7.99 -13.93
C GLY A 95 17.17 -7.10 -13.60
N SER A 96 16.96 -5.91 -13.01
CA SER A 96 17.95 -4.82 -12.97
C SER A 96 18.57 -4.63 -11.58
N LYS A 97 19.83 -4.17 -11.55
CA LYS A 97 20.64 -4.03 -10.33
C LYS A 97 21.00 -2.58 -10.06
N VAL A 98 20.61 -2.06 -8.90
CA VAL A 98 20.88 -0.68 -8.48
C VAL A 98 21.85 -0.70 -7.29
N GLN A 99 23.14 -0.45 -7.57
CA GLN A 99 24.17 -0.19 -6.56
C GLN A 99 24.36 1.31 -6.30
N GLY A 100 24.07 2.14 -7.30
CA GLY A 100 24.01 3.61 -7.21
C GLY A 100 22.60 4.13 -6.96
N LYS A 101 22.12 5.04 -7.81
CA LYS A 101 20.82 5.73 -7.62
C LYS A 101 19.90 5.62 -8.83
N ALA A 102 18.65 5.23 -8.62
CA ALA A 102 17.59 5.31 -9.61
C ALA A 102 16.43 6.18 -9.08
N LEU A 103 16.20 7.33 -9.70
CA LEU A 103 15.36 8.40 -9.18
C LEU A 103 14.21 8.69 -10.15
N ASN A 104 12.99 8.79 -9.62
CA ASN A 104 11.85 9.37 -10.34
C ASN A 104 11.40 10.65 -9.60
N ASN A 105 11.27 11.75 -10.34
CA ASN A 105 10.81 13.04 -9.84
C ASN A 105 9.77 13.60 -10.82
N ALA A 106 8.51 13.19 -10.63
CA ALA A 106 7.40 13.47 -11.53
C ALA A 106 6.44 14.52 -10.94
N ASN A 107 6.08 15.52 -11.74
CA ASN A 107 5.12 16.57 -11.41
C ASN A 107 4.04 16.58 -12.50
N VAL A 108 2.87 16.01 -12.20
CA VAL A 108 1.78 15.76 -13.13
C VAL A 108 0.56 16.60 -12.74
N LYS A 109 0.04 17.40 -13.67
CA LYS A 109 -1.14 18.25 -13.44
C LYS A 109 -2.18 18.09 -14.54
N GLN A 110 -3.47 18.16 -14.18
CA GLN A 110 -4.58 18.22 -15.15
C GLN A 110 -4.51 17.12 -16.23
N SER A 111 -4.04 15.92 -15.89
CA SER A 111 -3.73 14.88 -16.88
C SER A 111 -4.54 13.60 -16.65
N MET A 112 -4.69 12.77 -17.69
CA MET A 112 -5.42 11.49 -17.65
C MET A 112 -4.56 10.35 -18.18
N ASN A 113 -4.44 9.21 -17.50
CA ASN A 113 -3.83 8.02 -18.10
C ASN A 113 -4.60 6.74 -17.78
N MET A 114 -4.98 5.98 -18.82
CA MET A 114 -5.95 4.88 -18.73
C MET A 114 -5.46 3.64 -19.47
N ALA A 115 -5.37 2.45 -18.84
CA ALA A 115 -4.93 1.22 -19.50
C ALA A 115 -6.03 0.14 -19.56
N LEU A 116 -6.55 -0.18 -20.74
CA LEU A 116 -7.87 -0.79 -20.92
C LEU A 116 -7.87 -2.04 -21.85
N GLY A 117 -7.79 -3.27 -21.33
CA GLY A 117 -8.33 -4.46 -22.03
C GLY A 117 -7.43 -5.66 -22.42
N LYS A 118 -7.02 -6.55 -21.49
CA LYS A 118 -6.00 -7.64 -21.63
C LYS A 118 -4.58 -7.11 -21.38
N GLY A 119 -3.90 -7.63 -20.35
CA GLY A 119 -2.68 -7.05 -19.75
C GLY A 119 -2.98 -5.91 -18.76
N ALA A 120 -3.53 -4.78 -19.24
CA ALA A 120 -3.97 -3.58 -18.52
C ALA A 120 -3.18 -3.18 -17.24
N THR A 121 -2.25 -2.21 -17.31
CA THR A 121 -1.73 -1.49 -16.13
C THR A 121 -1.39 -0.02 -16.44
N ALA A 122 -1.91 0.95 -15.66
CA ALA A 122 -1.66 2.39 -15.86
C ALA A 122 -0.79 2.98 -14.74
N ASN A 123 0.34 3.58 -15.08
CA ASN A 123 1.36 4.10 -14.17
C ASN A 123 1.53 5.63 -14.37
N THR A 124 0.98 6.42 -13.46
CA THR A 124 1.27 7.86 -13.37
C THR A 124 2.17 8.14 -12.17
N GLY A 125 3.33 8.78 -12.39
CA GLY A 125 4.25 9.18 -11.31
C GLY A 125 4.74 8.02 -10.44
N SER A 126 4.90 6.83 -11.00
CA SER A 126 5.07 5.58 -10.23
C SER A 126 6.36 4.84 -10.61
N ILE A 127 6.83 3.95 -9.73
CA ILE A 127 7.94 3.02 -10.02
C ILE A 127 7.43 1.57 -10.00
N THR A 128 7.83 0.76 -10.98
CA THR A 128 7.63 -0.70 -10.95
C THR A 128 8.99 -1.39 -11.00
N MET A 129 9.20 -2.36 -10.12
CA MET A 129 10.39 -3.20 -10.02
C MET A 129 9.96 -4.65 -10.08
N LYS A 130 10.57 -5.41 -11.00
CA LYS A 130 10.39 -6.86 -11.13
C LYS A 130 11.75 -7.53 -11.13
N ASP A 131 11.90 -8.61 -10.36
CA ASP A 131 13.10 -9.45 -10.29
C ASP A 131 14.41 -8.63 -10.13
N SER A 132 14.35 -7.53 -9.39
CA SER A 132 15.38 -6.49 -9.36
C SER A 132 16.06 -6.37 -7.98
N GLU A 133 17.35 -6.04 -7.96
CA GLU A 133 18.17 -5.92 -6.75
C GLU A 133 18.53 -4.46 -6.45
N VAL A 134 18.20 -3.98 -5.24
CA VAL A 134 18.75 -2.73 -4.69
C VAL A 134 19.84 -3.09 -3.68
N GLY A 135 21.10 -2.97 -4.09
CA GLY A 135 22.25 -3.35 -3.27
C GLY A 135 22.44 -2.46 -2.05
N LYS A 136 23.41 -2.79 -1.18
CA LYS A 136 23.60 -2.13 0.13
C LYS A 136 23.79 -0.60 0.05
N GLY A 137 24.47 -0.10 -0.99
CA GLY A 137 24.61 1.34 -1.28
C GLY A 137 23.48 1.93 -2.14
N GLY A 138 22.64 1.06 -2.70
CA GLY A 138 21.63 1.37 -3.70
C GLY A 138 20.45 2.17 -3.16
N MET A 139 19.90 3.04 -4.00
CA MET A 139 18.68 3.78 -3.72
C MET A 139 17.76 3.85 -4.94
N VAL A 140 16.53 3.35 -4.78
CA VAL A 140 15.40 3.64 -5.67
C VAL A 140 14.50 4.64 -4.96
N SER A 141 14.14 5.75 -5.61
CA SER A 141 13.33 6.81 -4.99
C SER A 141 12.29 7.37 -5.95
N ASN A 142 11.02 7.22 -5.61
CA ASN A 142 9.89 7.88 -6.26
C ASN A 142 9.52 9.18 -5.53
N LYS A 143 9.48 10.30 -6.24
CA LYS A 143 9.01 11.59 -5.76
C LYS A 143 7.93 12.09 -6.73
N ALA A 144 6.68 11.95 -6.35
CA ALA A 144 5.54 12.21 -7.22
C ALA A 144 4.66 13.34 -6.66
N VAL A 145 4.35 14.33 -7.50
CA VAL A 145 3.36 15.38 -7.22
C VAL A 145 2.30 15.27 -8.30
N ILE A 146 1.05 14.96 -7.92
CA ILE A 146 -0.04 14.68 -8.86
C ILE A 146 -1.24 15.54 -8.46
N GLN A 147 -1.76 16.36 -9.38
CA GLN A 147 -2.82 17.33 -9.10
C GLN A 147 -3.90 17.33 -10.18
N LYS A 148 -5.18 17.39 -9.78
CA LYS A 148 -6.32 17.51 -10.71
C LYS A 148 -6.31 16.47 -11.84
N SER A 149 -5.85 15.25 -11.57
CA SER A 149 -5.53 14.24 -12.59
C SER A 149 -6.31 12.93 -12.38
N MET A 150 -6.44 12.12 -13.43
CA MET A 150 -7.08 10.81 -13.41
C MET A 150 -6.09 9.71 -13.81
N ASN A 151 -6.16 8.53 -13.19
CA ASN A 151 -5.40 7.35 -13.64
C ASN A 151 -6.25 6.07 -13.50
N MET A 152 -6.49 5.34 -14.59
CA MET A 152 -7.57 4.35 -14.73
C MET A 152 -7.06 3.02 -15.33
N ALA A 153 -7.64 1.86 -15.01
CA ALA A 153 -7.37 0.61 -15.74
C ALA A 153 -8.57 -0.36 -15.80
N LEU A 154 -8.99 -0.81 -16.98
CA LEU A 154 -10.27 -1.54 -17.17
C LEU A 154 -10.29 -2.35 -18.50
N GLY A 155 -10.20 -3.68 -18.59
CA GLY A 155 -10.00 -4.76 -17.60
C GLY A 155 -9.31 -6.00 -18.22
N LYS A 156 -8.86 -6.96 -17.40
CA LYS A 156 -7.85 -8.04 -17.69
C LYS A 156 -6.45 -7.44 -17.87
N GLY A 157 -5.41 -7.62 -17.04
CA GLY A 157 -5.34 -7.89 -15.60
C GLY A 157 -5.19 -6.56 -14.82
N ALA A 158 -6.18 -5.68 -14.92
CA ALA A 158 -6.13 -4.25 -14.59
C ALA A 158 -5.44 -3.86 -13.27
N THR A 159 -4.40 -3.03 -13.33
CA THR A 159 -3.89 -2.30 -12.15
C THR A 159 -3.63 -0.82 -12.46
N ALA A 160 -4.02 0.09 -11.57
CA ALA A 160 -3.83 1.53 -11.73
C ALA A 160 -2.96 2.11 -10.59
N ASN A 161 -1.73 2.52 -10.92
CA ASN A 161 -0.73 3.05 -10.01
C ASN A 161 -0.60 4.58 -10.18
N MET A 162 -1.03 5.34 -9.18
CA MET A 162 -0.89 6.80 -9.11
C MET A 162 0.02 7.20 -7.94
N GLY A 163 1.27 7.59 -8.23
CA GLY A 163 2.24 7.94 -7.19
C GLY A 163 2.71 6.77 -6.33
N SER A 164 2.77 5.55 -6.90
CA SER A 164 2.97 4.31 -6.14
C SER A 164 4.28 3.60 -6.51
N VAL A 165 4.72 2.66 -5.68
CA VAL A 165 5.85 1.76 -5.98
C VAL A 165 5.39 0.30 -5.90
N THR A 166 5.67 -0.49 -6.92
CA THR A 166 5.35 -1.92 -6.96
C THR A 166 6.64 -2.73 -7.08
N MET A 167 6.78 -3.76 -6.25
CA MET A 167 7.91 -4.70 -6.23
C MET A 167 7.37 -6.13 -6.33
N ASP A 168 7.85 -6.91 -7.30
CA ASP A 168 7.59 -8.35 -7.46
C ASP A 168 8.95 -9.07 -7.59
N GLY A 169 9.13 -10.20 -6.91
CA GLY A 169 10.38 -10.99 -6.94
C GLY A 169 11.66 -10.24 -6.53
N SER A 170 11.55 -9.09 -5.86
CA SER A 170 12.64 -8.10 -5.76
C SER A 170 13.37 -8.11 -4.41
N LYS A 171 14.67 -7.78 -4.42
CA LYS A 171 15.54 -7.83 -3.24
C LYS A 171 16.07 -6.45 -2.86
N VAL A 172 15.81 -6.02 -1.63
CA VAL A 172 16.20 -4.71 -1.09
C VAL A 172 17.19 -4.88 0.05
N GLN A 173 18.46 -4.61 -0.22
CA GLN A 173 19.52 -4.45 0.78
C GLN A 173 19.84 -2.97 1.05
N GLY A 174 19.51 -2.08 0.10
CA GLY A 174 19.61 -0.63 0.22
C GLY A 174 18.26 0.03 0.55
N LYS A 175 17.88 1.06 -0.19
CA LYS A 175 16.69 1.88 0.09
C LYS A 175 15.70 1.94 -1.08
N VAL A 176 14.42 1.66 -0.82
CA VAL A 176 13.30 1.95 -1.72
C VAL A 176 12.38 2.96 -1.04
N LEU A 177 12.24 4.14 -1.64
CA LEU A 177 11.51 5.27 -1.06
C LEU A 177 10.35 5.68 -1.99
N ASN A 178 9.13 5.77 -1.48
CA ASN A 178 8.01 6.43 -2.14
C ASN A 178 7.66 7.72 -1.40
N ASN A 179 7.60 8.84 -2.09
CA ASN A 179 7.23 10.15 -1.55
C ASN A 179 6.19 10.81 -2.47
N ALA A 180 4.93 10.52 -2.22
CA ALA A 180 3.81 10.86 -3.10
C ALA A 180 2.91 11.96 -2.50
N ASN A 181 2.52 12.93 -3.32
CA ASN A 181 1.63 14.03 -2.96
C ASN A 181 0.52 14.14 -4.02
N VAL A 182 -0.65 13.58 -3.72
CA VAL A 182 -1.79 13.45 -4.64
C VAL A 182 -2.92 14.36 -4.18
N LYS A 183 -3.37 15.27 -5.05
CA LYS A 183 -4.42 16.25 -4.72
C LYS A 183 -5.51 16.34 -5.78
N GLN A 184 -6.77 16.43 -5.36
CA GLN A 184 -7.91 16.64 -6.27
C GLN A 184 -7.95 15.65 -7.44
N SER A 185 -7.52 14.40 -7.22
CA SER A 185 -7.25 13.42 -8.27
C SER A 185 -8.05 12.14 -8.07
N MET A 186 -8.23 11.36 -9.14
CA MET A 186 -9.06 10.15 -9.17
C MET A 186 -8.27 8.96 -9.73
N ASN A 187 -8.13 7.88 -8.97
CA ASN A 187 -7.47 6.65 -9.43
C ASN A 187 -8.48 5.49 -9.43
N MET A 188 -8.53 4.67 -10.48
CA MET A 188 -9.61 3.70 -10.71
C MET A 188 -9.10 2.40 -11.33
N ALA A 189 -9.60 1.23 -10.92
CA ALA A 189 -9.36 -0.03 -11.65
C ALA A 189 -10.60 -0.93 -11.68
N LEU A 190 -11.16 -1.21 -12.87
CA LEU A 190 -12.53 -1.75 -13.01
C LEU A 190 -12.67 -2.86 -14.09
N GLY A 191 -13.14 -4.07 -13.80
CA GLY A 191 -12.26 -4.99 -13.11
C GLY A 191 -11.95 -6.31 -13.84
N LYS A 192 -10.75 -6.85 -13.54
CA LYS A 192 -10.21 -8.23 -13.73
C LYS A 192 -8.70 -8.13 -13.88
N GLY A 193 -7.84 -8.82 -13.13
CA GLY A 193 -7.85 -8.77 -11.67
C GLY A 193 -7.55 -7.33 -11.25
N ALA A 194 -8.53 -6.60 -10.72
CA ALA A 194 -8.45 -5.15 -10.52
C ALA A 194 -7.65 -4.76 -9.28
N THR A 195 -6.71 -3.83 -9.38
CA THR A 195 -6.17 -3.14 -8.19
C THR A 195 -5.86 -1.66 -8.44
N ALA A 196 -6.23 -0.78 -7.51
CA ALA A 196 -6.02 0.67 -7.62
C ALA A 196 -5.13 1.18 -6.48
N ASN A 197 -3.89 1.57 -6.80
CA ASN A 197 -2.86 1.99 -5.86
C ASN A 197 -2.59 3.51 -5.98
N THR A 198 -3.14 4.31 -5.07
CA THR A 198 -2.77 5.73 -4.91
C THR A 198 -1.77 5.90 -3.77
N GLY A 199 -0.59 6.48 -4.03
CA GLY A 199 0.39 6.80 -3.00
C GLY A 199 0.84 5.60 -2.14
N SER A 200 0.88 4.41 -2.73
CA SER A 200 1.01 3.15 -1.98
C SER A 200 2.27 2.37 -2.37
N ILE A 201 2.66 1.40 -1.54
CA ILE A 201 3.67 0.40 -1.90
C ILE A 201 3.04 -1.00 -1.93
N THR A 202 3.33 -1.77 -2.98
CA THR A 202 2.98 -3.20 -3.05
C THR A 202 4.27 -4.00 -3.16
N MET A 203 4.39 -5.05 -2.35
CA MET A 203 5.48 -6.02 -2.36
C MET A 203 4.88 -7.41 -2.50
N LYS A 204 5.37 -8.18 -3.47
CA LYS A 204 5.03 -9.57 -3.67
C LYS A 204 6.32 -10.38 -3.81
N ASP A 205 6.39 -11.53 -3.16
CA ASP A 205 7.52 -12.47 -3.21
C ASP A 205 8.90 -11.80 -3.06
N SER A 206 8.97 -10.78 -2.19
CA SER A 206 10.10 -9.83 -2.12
C SER A 206 10.83 -9.88 -0.78
N GLU A 207 12.13 -9.63 -0.79
CA GLU A 207 12.99 -9.66 0.40
C GLU A 207 13.50 -8.26 0.76
N VAL A 208 13.27 -7.84 2.01
CA VAL A 208 13.95 -6.68 2.62
C VAL A 208 14.97 -7.21 3.63
N GLY A 209 16.25 -7.27 3.21
CA GLY A 209 17.34 -7.79 4.04
C GLY A 209 17.65 -6.89 5.24
N LYS A 210 18.57 -7.33 6.13
CA LYS A 210 18.87 -6.65 7.42
C LYS A 210 19.21 -5.16 7.30
N GLY A 211 19.92 -4.75 6.24
CA GLY A 211 20.23 -3.34 5.94
C GLY A 211 19.16 -2.60 5.15
N GLY A 212 18.19 -3.34 4.59
CA GLY A 212 17.17 -2.86 3.68
C GLY A 212 16.13 -1.97 4.34
N MET A 213 15.66 -0.97 3.59
CA MET A 213 14.56 -0.10 3.99
C MET A 213 13.59 0.14 2.83
N VAL A 214 12.31 -0.13 3.07
CA VAL A 214 11.19 0.30 2.23
C VAL A 214 10.40 1.36 3.01
N LEU A 215 10.22 2.55 2.44
CA LEU A 215 9.49 3.65 3.07
C LEU A 215 8.42 4.20 2.13
N ASN A 216 7.15 4.09 2.52
CA ASN A 216 6.05 4.84 1.91
C ASN A 216 5.79 6.13 2.69
N LYS A 217 5.80 7.27 2.01
CA LYS A 217 5.43 8.59 2.53
C LYS A 217 4.39 9.20 1.60
N ALA A 218 3.13 9.21 2.02
CA ALA A 218 1.99 9.57 1.18
C ALA A 218 1.20 10.73 1.78
N VAL A 219 0.90 11.75 0.96
CA VAL A 219 -0.01 12.84 1.29
C VAL A 219 -1.11 12.85 0.23
N ILE A 220 -2.35 12.58 0.63
CA ILE A 220 -3.49 12.42 -0.27
C ILE A 220 -4.62 13.34 0.19
N GLN A 221 -5.06 14.26 -0.66
CA GLN A 221 -6.01 15.32 -0.30
C GLN A 221 -7.11 15.47 -1.34
N LYS A 222 -8.38 15.55 -0.92
CA LYS A 222 -9.54 15.78 -1.81
C LYS A 222 -9.58 14.81 -3.01
N SER A 223 -9.15 13.56 -2.81
CA SER A 223 -8.92 12.59 -3.90
C SER A 223 -9.77 11.33 -3.74
N MET A 224 -9.94 10.59 -4.82
CA MET A 224 -10.75 9.36 -4.87
C MET A 224 -9.91 8.20 -5.40
N ASN A 225 -10.01 7.02 -4.78
CA ASN A 225 -9.37 5.78 -5.25
C ASN A 225 -10.41 4.66 -5.27
N MET A 226 -10.58 3.96 -6.40
CA MET A 226 -11.71 3.05 -6.63
C MET A 226 -11.29 1.72 -7.26
N ALA A 227 -11.88 0.60 -6.83
CA ALA A 227 -11.74 -0.69 -7.51
C ALA A 227 -13.04 -1.51 -7.55
N LEU A 228 -13.64 -1.74 -8.73
CA LEU A 228 -14.96 -2.36 -8.91
C LEU A 228 -15.04 -3.11 -10.27
N GLY A 229 -15.15 -4.42 -10.45
CA GLY A 229 -15.09 -5.55 -9.51
C GLY A 229 -14.75 -6.87 -10.24
N LYS A 230 -13.48 -7.28 -10.26
CA LYS A 230 -13.04 -8.70 -10.40
C LYS A 230 -11.63 -8.79 -9.86
N GLY A 231 -11.45 -9.38 -8.68
CA GLY A 231 -10.18 -9.40 -7.93
C GLY A 231 -9.85 -8.08 -7.24
N ALA A 232 -10.86 -7.25 -6.95
CA ALA A 232 -10.76 -5.84 -6.63
C ALA A 232 -10.05 -5.56 -5.29
N THR A 233 -9.01 -4.74 -5.33
CA THR A 233 -8.43 -4.11 -4.13
C THR A 233 -8.09 -2.64 -4.39
N SER A 234 -8.37 -1.75 -3.42
CA SER A 234 -8.03 -0.33 -3.51
C SER A 234 -7.12 0.10 -2.36
N ASN A 235 -5.89 0.50 -2.68
CA ASN A 235 -4.87 0.93 -1.72
C ASN A 235 -4.67 2.46 -1.84
N MET A 236 -5.03 3.20 -0.79
CA MET A 236 -4.82 4.65 -0.68
C MET A 236 -3.85 4.96 0.47
N GLY A 237 -2.60 5.29 0.16
CA GLY A 237 -1.58 5.57 1.19
C GLY A 237 -1.16 4.33 2.00
N SER A 238 -1.23 3.14 1.41
CA SER A 238 -1.10 1.87 2.12
C SER A 238 0.15 1.09 1.71
N VAL A 239 0.53 0.10 2.51
CA VAL A 239 1.56 -0.89 2.14
C VAL A 239 0.97 -2.30 2.15
N THR A 240 1.17 -3.06 1.09
CA THR A 240 0.74 -4.47 1.01
C THR A 240 1.96 -5.36 0.79
N MET A 241 2.05 -6.45 1.55
CA MET A 241 3.08 -7.49 1.45
C MET A 241 2.41 -8.85 1.32
N ASP A 242 2.78 -9.61 0.30
CA ASP A 242 2.37 -11.02 0.09
C ASP A 242 3.62 -11.86 -0.21
N GLY A 243 3.70 -13.09 0.31
CA GLY A 243 4.84 -14.01 0.12
C GLY A 243 6.22 -13.45 0.51
N SER A 244 6.28 -12.39 1.33
CA SER A 244 7.46 -11.52 1.47
C SER A 244 8.21 -11.72 2.80
N LYS A 245 9.51 -11.42 2.80
CA LYS A 245 10.40 -11.57 3.97
C LYS A 245 11.03 -10.25 4.38
N VAL A 246 10.83 -9.84 5.63
CA VAL A 246 11.32 -8.57 6.19
C VAL A 246 12.28 -8.85 7.34
N GLN A 247 13.57 -8.71 7.07
CA GLN A 247 14.64 -8.63 8.09
C GLN A 247 15.08 -7.19 8.38
N GLY A 248 14.83 -6.27 7.43
CA GLY A 248 15.08 -4.84 7.56
C GLY A 248 13.84 -4.05 8.02
N LYS A 249 13.57 -2.92 7.36
CA LYS A 249 12.49 -2.00 7.75
C LYS A 249 11.48 -1.78 6.63
N VAL A 250 10.19 -1.95 6.93
CA VAL A 250 9.07 -1.54 6.07
C VAL A 250 8.23 -0.51 6.83
N LEU A 251 8.17 0.72 6.31
CA LEU A 251 7.61 1.87 7.03
C LEU A 251 6.52 2.52 6.17
N ASN A 252 5.29 2.62 6.66
CA ASN A 252 4.22 3.40 6.06
C ASN A 252 4.01 4.71 6.83
N SER A 253 3.88 5.83 6.12
CA SER A 253 3.66 7.16 6.68
C SER A 253 2.65 7.91 5.82
N ALA A 254 1.37 7.78 6.16
CA ALA A 254 0.24 8.20 5.34
C ALA A 254 -0.55 9.35 5.98
N ASN A 255 -0.88 10.36 5.18
CA ASN A 255 -1.70 11.50 5.57
C ASN A 255 -2.82 11.70 4.54
N VAL A 256 -4.01 11.19 4.86
CA VAL A 256 -5.18 11.16 3.97
C VAL A 256 -6.24 12.11 4.49
N LYS A 257 -6.67 13.09 3.68
CA LYS A 257 -7.65 14.10 4.08
C LYS A 257 -8.74 14.32 3.04
N GLN A 258 -9.99 14.45 3.48
CA GLN A 258 -11.13 14.78 2.60
C GLN A 258 -11.24 13.85 1.38
N SER A 259 -10.88 12.57 1.55
CA SER A 259 -10.67 11.64 0.44
C SER A 259 -11.51 10.37 0.61
N MET A 260 -11.82 9.70 -0.50
CA MET A 260 -12.65 8.49 -0.53
C MET A 260 -11.85 7.33 -1.16
N ASN A 261 -11.74 6.22 -0.43
CA ASN A 261 -11.27 4.94 -0.96
C ASN A 261 -12.45 3.96 -0.99
N MET A 262 -12.75 3.38 -2.15
CA MET A 262 -13.96 2.57 -2.32
C MET A 262 -13.68 1.31 -3.16
N THR A 263 -14.13 0.16 -2.68
CA THR A 263 -14.06 -1.12 -3.40
C THR A 263 -15.43 -1.80 -3.42
N LEU A 264 -15.78 -2.43 -4.55
CA LEU A 264 -17.05 -3.12 -4.74
C LEU A 264 -16.85 -4.45 -5.47
N GLY A 265 -17.42 -5.52 -4.94
CA GLY A 265 -17.92 -6.64 -5.73
C GLY A 265 -16.94 -7.49 -6.55
N LYS A 266 -15.80 -7.92 -5.98
CA LYS A 266 -15.28 -9.31 -6.11
C LYS A 266 -13.88 -9.42 -5.51
N GLY A 267 -13.75 -10.07 -4.35
CA GLY A 267 -12.52 -10.11 -3.55
C GLY A 267 -12.24 -8.77 -2.84
N ALA A 268 -13.29 -7.98 -2.63
CA ALA A 268 -13.25 -6.54 -2.43
C ALA A 268 -12.52 -6.06 -1.16
N THR A 269 -11.24 -5.68 -1.25
CA THR A 269 -10.53 -5.05 -0.12
C THR A 269 -10.30 -3.54 -0.34
N ALA A 270 -10.55 -2.71 0.68
CA ALA A 270 -10.29 -1.27 0.67
C ALA A 270 -9.34 -0.89 1.82
N ASN A 271 -8.11 -0.47 1.49
CA ASN A 271 -7.04 -0.14 2.42
C ASN A 271 -6.68 1.34 2.37
N THR A 272 -7.09 2.14 3.36
CA THR A 272 -6.67 3.56 3.50
C THR A 272 -5.68 3.74 4.64
N GLY A 273 -4.45 4.15 4.35
CA GLY A 273 -3.41 4.38 5.38
C GLY A 273 -3.07 3.12 6.18
N SER A 274 -3.18 1.94 5.57
CA SER A 274 -3.11 0.65 6.26
C SER A 274 -1.90 -0.16 5.82
N VAL A 275 -1.54 -1.18 6.60
CA VAL A 275 -0.57 -2.21 6.21
C VAL A 275 -1.26 -3.56 6.14
N THR A 276 -1.04 -4.31 5.06
CA THR A 276 -1.53 -5.68 4.89
C THR A 276 -0.33 -6.61 4.72
N ILE A 277 -0.34 -7.72 5.45
CA ILE A 277 0.73 -8.72 5.48
C ILE A 277 0.09 -10.10 5.26
N LYS A 278 0.48 -10.82 4.21
CA LYS A 278 -0.05 -12.15 3.90
C LYS A 278 1.09 -13.13 3.64
N ASN A 279 0.99 -14.35 4.16
CA ASN A 279 1.95 -15.43 3.90
C ASN A 279 3.42 -14.98 4.06
N SER A 280 3.69 -14.10 5.02
CA SER A 280 4.94 -13.33 5.09
C SER A 280 5.62 -13.44 6.44
N GLU A 281 6.94 -13.23 6.46
CA GLU A 281 7.76 -13.30 7.68
C GLU A 281 8.35 -11.92 8.03
N VAL A 282 8.01 -11.40 9.20
CA VAL A 282 8.75 -10.32 9.86
C VAL A 282 9.79 -10.97 10.78
N GLY A 283 10.97 -11.25 10.22
CA GLY A 283 12.03 -12.02 10.89
C GLY A 283 12.71 -11.26 12.03
N LYS A 284 13.67 -11.92 12.72
CA LYS A 284 14.46 -11.29 13.80
C LYS A 284 15.14 -10.01 13.32
N GLY A 285 14.89 -8.90 14.03
CA GLY A 285 15.35 -7.56 13.66
C GLY A 285 14.46 -6.80 12.67
N GLY A 286 13.53 -7.50 12.00
CA GLY A 286 12.55 -6.92 11.09
C GLY A 286 11.60 -5.96 11.80
N ILE A 287 11.29 -4.84 11.15
CA ILE A 287 10.32 -3.85 11.65
C ILE A 287 9.34 -3.50 10.54
N VAL A 288 8.05 -3.75 10.79
CA VAL A 288 6.94 -3.21 10.01
C VAL A 288 6.26 -2.13 10.86
N SER A 289 6.13 -0.91 10.35
CA SER A 289 5.51 0.19 11.08
C SER A 289 4.53 0.96 10.22
N ASN A 290 3.28 1.05 10.68
CA ASN A 290 2.25 1.89 10.08
C ASN A 290 2.09 3.18 10.89
N LYS A 291 2.20 4.34 10.22
CA LYS A 291 1.88 5.65 10.80
C LYS A 291 0.84 6.34 9.92
N ALA A 292 -0.41 6.37 10.37
CA ALA A 292 -1.54 6.85 9.59
C ALA A 292 -2.22 8.06 10.24
N VAL A 293 -2.47 9.10 9.46
CA VAL A 293 -3.30 10.25 9.85
C VAL A 293 -4.42 10.40 8.83
N ILE A 294 -5.66 10.15 9.25
CA ILE A 294 -6.82 10.07 8.35
C ILE A 294 -7.89 11.04 8.87
N GLN A 295 -8.34 11.98 8.04
CA GLN A 295 -9.24 13.07 8.46
C GLN A 295 -10.34 13.31 7.44
N LYS A 296 -11.60 13.41 7.89
CA LYS A 296 -12.76 13.71 7.01
C LYS A 296 -12.85 12.79 5.79
N SER A 297 -12.56 11.50 5.95
CA SER A 297 -12.37 10.55 4.84
C SER A 297 -13.25 9.30 4.96
N MET A 298 -13.47 8.62 3.84
CA MET A 298 -14.28 7.41 3.75
C MET A 298 -13.46 6.24 3.20
N ASN A 299 -13.60 5.05 3.79
CA ASN A 299 -13.01 3.80 3.32
C ASN A 299 -14.08 2.71 3.28
N MET A 300 -14.51 2.30 2.09
CA MET A 300 -15.71 1.47 1.93
C MET A 300 -15.41 0.21 1.11
N ALA A 301 -15.88 -0.94 1.58
CA ALA A 301 -15.81 -2.22 0.88
C ALA A 301 -17.19 -2.89 0.84
N LEU A 302 -17.74 -3.10 -0.35
CA LEU A 302 -19.13 -3.54 -0.52
C LEU A 302 -19.19 -4.82 -1.38
N GLY A 303 -20.04 -5.78 -1.04
CA GLY A 303 -20.23 -7.01 -1.81
C GLY A 303 -19.16 -8.09 -1.58
N GLN A 304 -19.19 -9.16 -2.39
CA GLN A 304 -18.53 -10.41 -2.03
C GLN A 304 -16.99 -10.31 -1.95
N GLY A 305 -16.46 -10.54 -0.74
CA GLY A 305 -15.06 -10.35 -0.36
C GLY A 305 -14.76 -9.04 0.40
N ALA A 306 -15.79 -8.31 0.87
CA ALA A 306 -15.68 -7.01 1.54
C ALA A 306 -14.82 -6.99 2.83
N THR A 307 -13.66 -6.33 2.75
CA THR A 307 -12.85 -5.92 3.90
C THR A 307 -12.44 -4.46 3.79
N ALA A 308 -12.68 -3.65 4.83
CA ALA A 308 -12.38 -2.22 4.86
C ALA A 308 -11.39 -1.88 5.99
N ASN A 309 -10.12 -1.69 5.64
CA ASN A 309 -9.04 -1.35 6.57
C ASN A 309 -8.68 0.16 6.50
N MET A 310 -9.09 0.93 7.50
CA MET A 310 -8.69 2.32 7.70
C MET A 310 -7.65 2.43 8.81
N GLY A 311 -6.44 2.93 8.51
CA GLY A 311 -5.38 3.14 9.51
C GLY A 311 -4.97 1.87 10.27
N SER A 312 -5.16 0.69 9.69
CA SER A 312 -5.07 -0.60 10.41
C SER A 312 -3.89 -1.43 9.93
N VAL A 313 -3.49 -2.43 10.70
CA VAL A 313 -2.58 -3.49 10.25
C VAL A 313 -3.35 -4.81 10.20
N THR A 314 -3.25 -5.53 9.08
CA THR A 314 -3.84 -6.87 8.95
C THR A 314 -2.77 -7.89 8.60
N MET A 315 -2.84 -9.07 9.23
CA MET A 315 -1.91 -10.17 9.06
C MET A 315 -2.68 -11.47 8.85
N ASP A 316 -2.30 -12.26 7.85
CA ASP A 316 -2.91 -13.55 7.51
C ASP A 316 -1.80 -14.55 7.17
N GLY A 317 -1.84 -15.76 7.75
CA GLY A 317 -0.84 -16.80 7.51
C GLY A 317 0.62 -16.36 7.77
N SER A 318 0.86 -15.44 8.70
CA SER A 318 2.12 -14.69 8.79
C SER A 318 2.85 -14.85 10.13
N LYS A 319 4.19 -14.78 10.11
CA LYS A 319 5.06 -14.99 11.30
C LYS A 319 5.79 -13.71 11.69
N VAL A 320 5.70 -13.34 12.98
CA VAL A 320 6.31 -12.14 13.56
C VAL A 320 7.32 -12.52 14.65
N GLN A 321 8.60 -12.55 14.28
CA GLN A 321 9.75 -12.62 15.18
C GLN A 321 10.33 -11.22 15.47
N GLY A 322 10.05 -10.25 14.60
CA GLY A 322 10.42 -8.84 14.73
C GLY A 322 9.34 -7.99 15.38
N LYS A 323 9.15 -6.76 14.89
CA LYS A 323 8.17 -5.80 15.41
C LYS A 323 7.15 -5.41 14.35
N VAL A 324 5.87 -5.46 14.72
CA VAL A 324 4.76 -4.88 13.95
C VAL A 324 4.10 -3.79 14.80
N LEU A 325 4.16 -2.55 14.30
CA LEU A 325 3.76 -1.36 15.05
C LEU A 325 2.67 -0.61 14.27
N ASN A 326 1.46 -0.49 14.80
CA ASN A 326 0.43 0.40 14.26
C ASN A 326 0.37 1.70 15.06
N ASN A 327 0.32 2.84 14.40
CA ASN A 327 0.17 4.16 14.99
C ASN A 327 -0.83 4.99 14.17
N ALA A 328 -2.10 4.90 14.53
CA ALA A 328 -3.22 5.43 13.76
C ALA A 328 -3.89 6.62 14.45
N ASN A 329 -4.17 7.67 13.68
CA ASN A 329 -4.92 8.85 14.13
C ASN A 329 -6.04 9.12 13.13
N VAL A 330 -7.26 8.69 13.46
CA VAL A 330 -8.43 8.76 12.58
C VAL A 330 -9.45 9.73 13.17
N LYS A 331 -9.85 10.75 12.39
CA LYS A 331 -10.80 11.78 12.85
C LYS A 331 -11.90 12.04 11.84
N GLN A 332 -13.14 12.18 12.30
CA GLN A 332 -14.29 12.58 11.47
C GLN A 332 -14.43 11.70 10.21
N SER A 333 -14.14 10.40 10.32
CA SER A 333 -14.01 9.50 9.16
C SER A 333 -14.90 8.27 9.31
N MET A 334 -15.18 7.59 8.19
CA MET A 334 -16.05 6.41 8.14
C MET A 334 -15.31 5.24 7.48
N SER A 335 -15.24 4.09 8.15
CA SER A 335 -14.88 2.81 7.53
C SER A 335 -16.11 1.90 7.50
N MET A 336 -16.40 1.26 6.37
CA MET A 336 -17.63 0.48 6.19
C MET A 336 -17.39 -0.77 5.36
N ALA A 337 -17.91 -1.90 5.83
CA ALA A 337 -17.94 -3.18 5.10
C ALA A 337 -19.38 -3.74 5.03
N LEU A 338 -19.81 -4.23 3.86
CA LEU A 338 -21.14 -4.81 3.65
C LEU A 338 -21.06 -6.11 2.83
N GLY A 339 -21.59 -7.21 3.38
CA GLY A 339 -21.62 -8.54 2.77
C GLY A 339 -21.43 -9.68 3.78
N LYS A 340 -21.62 -10.93 3.35
CA LYS A 340 -21.28 -12.12 4.17
C LYS A 340 -19.78 -12.11 4.50
N GLY A 341 -19.46 -12.22 5.79
CA GLY A 341 -18.08 -12.13 6.32
C GLY A 341 -17.49 -10.71 6.28
N ALA A 342 -18.31 -9.66 6.17
CA ALA A 342 -17.85 -8.27 6.09
C ALA A 342 -16.95 -7.90 7.28
N THR A 343 -15.75 -7.38 7.01
CA THR A 343 -14.82 -6.95 8.06
C THR A 343 -14.50 -5.45 7.92
N ALA A 344 -14.77 -4.65 8.94
CA ALA A 344 -14.41 -3.23 8.99
C ALA A 344 -13.44 -2.94 10.14
N ASN A 345 -12.22 -2.51 9.81
CA ASN A 345 -11.14 -2.25 10.76
C ASN A 345 -10.77 -0.75 10.72
N THR A 346 -10.77 -0.07 11.87
CA THR A 346 -10.40 1.35 12.01
C THR A 346 -9.38 1.54 13.13
N GLY A 347 -8.12 1.77 12.78
CA GLY A 347 -7.02 1.90 13.74
C GLY A 347 -6.67 0.62 14.50
N SER A 348 -7.01 -0.55 13.96
CA SER A 348 -6.90 -1.83 14.65
C SER A 348 -5.73 -2.66 14.14
N VAL A 349 -5.37 -3.72 14.87
CA VAL A 349 -4.53 -4.80 14.36
C VAL A 349 -5.35 -6.08 14.30
N THR A 350 -5.38 -6.76 13.16
CA THR A 350 -6.07 -8.04 13.00
C THR A 350 -5.07 -9.10 12.55
N MET A 351 -5.06 -10.26 13.19
CA MET A 351 -4.22 -11.41 12.87
C MET A 351 -5.11 -12.64 12.66
N LYS A 352 -4.90 -13.38 11.57
CA LYS A 352 -5.53 -14.67 11.30
C LYS A 352 -4.46 -15.71 11.02
N ASN A 353 -4.58 -16.91 11.58
CA ASN A 353 -3.68 -18.04 11.33
C ASN A 353 -2.19 -17.66 11.42
N SER A 354 -1.84 -16.79 12.37
CA SER A 354 -0.56 -16.08 12.42
C SER A 354 0.15 -16.30 13.75
N GLU A 355 1.47 -16.13 13.75
CA GLU A 355 2.31 -16.38 14.92
C GLU A 355 3.04 -15.09 15.36
N VAL A 356 2.90 -14.71 16.63
CA VAL A 356 3.82 -13.76 17.29
C VAL A 356 4.81 -14.59 18.09
N SER A 357 5.96 -14.91 17.49
CA SER A 357 7.01 -15.76 18.08
C SER A 357 7.64 -15.15 19.33
N THR A 358 8.40 -15.94 20.10
CA THR A 358 9.24 -15.43 21.19
C THR A 358 10.16 -14.30 20.71
N GLY A 359 10.15 -13.16 21.42
CA GLY A 359 10.85 -11.93 21.03
C GLY A 359 10.11 -11.05 20.03
N GLY A 360 9.08 -11.58 19.37
CA GLY A 360 8.15 -10.84 18.52
C GLY A 360 7.30 -9.85 19.31
N MET A 361 6.90 -8.75 18.65
CA MET A 361 6.05 -7.72 19.24
C MET A 361 5.02 -7.20 18.25
N VAL A 362 3.76 -7.16 18.69
CA VAL A 362 2.66 -6.42 18.08
C VAL A 362 2.26 -5.29 19.02
N LEU A 363 2.34 -4.05 18.55
CA LEU A 363 1.88 -2.87 19.27
C LEU A 363 0.87 -2.12 18.43
N ASN A 364 -0.37 -2.02 18.90
CA ASN A 364 -1.36 -1.09 18.37
C ASN A 364 -1.36 0.20 19.20
N LYS A 365 -1.25 1.35 18.54
CA LYS A 365 -1.47 2.68 19.12
C LYS A 365 -2.50 3.43 18.29
N ALA A 366 -3.70 3.62 18.81
CA ALA A 366 -4.83 4.16 18.06
C ALA A 366 -5.43 5.38 18.74
N VAL A 367 -5.71 6.44 17.97
CA VAL A 367 -6.45 7.62 18.42
C VAL A 367 -7.59 7.88 17.43
N ILE A 368 -8.81 7.50 17.81
CA ILE A 368 -10.00 7.50 16.94
C ILE A 368 -11.00 8.49 17.51
N GLN A 369 -11.43 9.49 16.73
CA GLN A 369 -12.28 10.58 17.21
C GLN A 369 -13.41 10.91 16.24
N LYS A 370 -14.65 11.05 16.74
CA LYS A 370 -15.82 11.45 15.92
C LYS A 370 -16.00 10.61 14.66
N SER A 371 -15.72 9.31 14.72
CA SER A 371 -15.61 8.43 13.55
C SER A 371 -16.59 7.25 13.62
N MET A 372 -16.95 6.69 12.48
CA MET A 372 -17.87 5.56 12.36
C MET A 372 -17.15 4.34 11.75
N ASN A 373 -17.36 3.17 12.32
CA ASN A 373 -16.89 1.89 11.79
C ASN A 373 -18.07 0.92 11.78
N MET A 374 -18.35 0.32 10.62
CA MET A 374 -19.57 -0.47 10.45
C MET A 374 -19.31 -1.71 9.58
N ALA A 375 -19.73 -2.89 10.06
CA ALA A 375 -19.71 -4.14 9.32
C ALA A 375 -21.11 -4.77 9.30
N LEU A 376 -21.60 -5.16 8.12
CA LEU A 376 -22.99 -5.60 7.92
C LEU A 376 -23.04 -6.93 7.15
N GLY A 377 -23.60 -7.97 7.76
CA GLY A 377 -23.83 -9.30 7.17
C GLY A 377 -23.60 -10.47 8.13
N GLN A 378 -23.93 -11.69 7.71
CA GLN A 378 -23.62 -12.91 8.47
C GLN A 378 -22.11 -13.00 8.72
N GLY A 379 -21.69 -13.17 9.98
CA GLY A 379 -20.29 -13.18 10.39
C GLY A 379 -19.59 -11.83 10.27
N ALA A 380 -20.30 -10.71 10.43
CA ALA A 380 -19.71 -9.38 10.34
C ALA A 380 -18.77 -9.08 11.51
N THR A 381 -17.60 -8.50 11.23
CA THR A 381 -16.63 -8.09 12.26
C THR A 381 -16.31 -6.61 12.16
N ALA A 382 -16.55 -5.84 13.24
CA ALA A 382 -16.28 -4.41 13.30
C ALA A 382 -15.26 -4.11 14.42
N ASN A 383 -14.07 -3.64 14.06
CA ASN A 383 -12.94 -3.42 14.96
C ASN A 383 -12.53 -1.94 14.98
N VAL A 384 -12.54 -1.27 16.14
CA VAL A 384 -12.04 0.11 16.32
C VAL A 384 -10.98 0.17 17.42
N GLY A 385 -9.74 0.49 17.04
CA GLY A 385 -8.63 0.60 17.98
C GLY A 385 -8.37 -0.71 18.76
N SER A 386 -8.77 -1.86 18.23
CA SER A 386 -8.64 -3.16 18.88
C SER A 386 -7.42 -3.93 18.38
N VAL A 387 -7.06 -5.00 19.08
CA VAL A 387 -6.24 -6.08 18.53
C VAL A 387 -7.09 -7.35 18.52
N THR A 388 -7.22 -7.99 17.36
CA THR A 388 -7.97 -9.24 17.22
C THR A 388 -7.04 -10.29 16.65
N MET A 389 -6.96 -11.46 17.29
CA MET A 389 -6.20 -12.61 16.81
C MET A 389 -7.13 -13.82 16.74
N ASP A 390 -7.06 -14.57 15.65
CA ASP A 390 -8.01 -15.62 15.26
C ASP A 390 -7.18 -16.81 14.75
N GLY A 391 -7.36 -18.01 15.32
CA GLY A 391 -6.57 -19.21 14.99
C GLY A 391 -5.05 -19.01 15.14
N SER A 392 -4.61 -18.16 16.07
CA SER A 392 -3.28 -17.55 16.08
C SER A 392 -2.46 -17.90 17.32
N LYS A 393 -1.13 -18.04 17.15
CA LYS A 393 -0.21 -18.41 18.23
C LYS A 393 0.53 -17.20 18.78
N VAL A 394 0.51 -17.02 20.10
CA VAL A 394 1.10 -15.87 20.79
C VAL A 394 2.12 -16.34 21.83
N GLN A 395 3.39 -16.17 21.50
CA GLN A 395 4.55 -16.37 22.39
C GLN A 395 5.25 -15.05 22.76
N GLY A 396 5.05 -14.01 21.94
CA GLY A 396 5.67 -12.70 22.11
C GLY A 396 4.83 -11.70 22.89
N LYS A 397 4.93 -10.43 22.52
CA LYS A 397 4.24 -9.31 23.18
C LYS A 397 3.12 -8.78 22.31
N VAL A 398 1.92 -8.66 22.86
CA VAL A 398 0.75 -8.03 22.25
C VAL A 398 0.29 -6.89 23.13
N ILE A 399 0.38 -5.67 22.61
CA ILE A 399 0.03 -4.46 23.37
C ILE A 399 -0.97 -3.64 22.56
N ASN A 400 -2.11 -3.33 23.16
CA ASN A 400 -3.08 -2.38 22.61
C ASN A 400 -3.08 -1.10 23.45
N ASN A 401 -2.97 0.06 22.79
CA ASN A 401 -3.02 1.38 23.40
C ASN A 401 -3.98 2.26 22.59
N ALA A 402 -5.25 2.28 23.00
CA ALA A 402 -6.34 2.86 22.22
C ALA A 402 -6.96 4.06 22.95
N ASN A 403 -7.28 5.11 22.19
CA ASN A 403 -8.02 6.27 22.67
C ASN A 403 -9.16 6.54 21.69
N VAL A 404 -10.36 6.08 22.03
CA VAL A 404 -11.55 6.11 21.17
C VAL A 404 -12.56 7.08 21.78
N LYS A 405 -12.85 8.17 21.07
CA LYS A 405 -13.74 9.24 21.54
C LYS A 405 -14.87 9.53 20.58
N GLN A 406 -16.08 9.71 21.09
CA GLN A 406 -17.24 10.16 20.31
C GLN A 406 -17.47 9.34 19.03
N SER A 407 -17.16 8.05 19.06
CA SER A 407 -17.11 7.19 17.86
C SER A 407 -18.09 6.03 17.97
N MET A 408 -18.56 5.55 16.83
CA MET A 408 -19.52 4.45 16.72
C MET A 408 -18.86 3.25 16.06
N ASN A 409 -18.96 2.07 16.68
CA ASN A 409 -18.60 0.79 16.11
C ASN A 409 -19.82 -0.12 16.09
N MET A 410 -20.10 -0.75 14.95
CA MET A 410 -21.32 -1.53 14.75
C MET A 410 -21.07 -2.77 13.89
N ALA A 411 -21.46 -3.95 14.36
CA ALA A 411 -21.52 -5.19 13.60
C ALA A 411 -22.96 -5.74 13.60
N LEU A 412 -23.59 -5.94 12.44
CA LEU A 412 -24.96 -6.46 12.35
C LEU A 412 -25.00 -7.79 11.56
N GLY A 413 -25.58 -8.84 12.16
CA GLY A 413 -25.82 -10.16 11.54
C GLY A 413 -25.61 -11.33 12.50
N LYS A 414 -26.05 -12.54 12.12
CA LYS A 414 -25.76 -13.77 12.87
C LYS A 414 -24.25 -13.99 12.97
N GLY A 415 -23.73 -14.22 14.18
CA GLY A 415 -22.30 -14.35 14.45
C GLY A 415 -21.52 -13.03 14.31
N ALA A 416 -22.15 -11.88 14.59
CA ALA A 416 -21.49 -10.58 14.50
C ALA A 416 -20.60 -10.29 15.71
N THR A 417 -19.40 -9.76 15.50
CA THR A 417 -18.46 -9.39 16.57
C THR A 417 -18.06 -7.93 16.43
N ALA A 418 -18.26 -7.13 17.48
CA ALA A 418 -17.91 -5.71 17.53
C ALA A 418 -16.88 -5.44 18.64
N ASN A 419 -15.67 -5.01 18.28
CA ASN A 419 -14.57 -4.78 19.23
C ASN A 419 -14.14 -3.31 19.25
N VAL A 420 -14.23 -2.62 20.41
CA VAL A 420 -13.72 -1.24 20.59
C VAL A 420 -12.65 -1.24 21.68
N GLY A 421 -11.42 -0.89 21.31
CA GLY A 421 -10.31 -0.81 22.25
C GLY A 421 -9.98 -2.12 22.98
N ALA A 422 -10.51 -3.26 22.54
CA ALA A 422 -10.31 -4.56 23.17
C ALA A 422 -9.07 -5.28 22.61
N ILE A 423 -8.59 -6.29 23.34
CA ILE A 423 -7.80 -7.38 22.77
C ILE A 423 -8.68 -8.64 22.76
N THR A 424 -8.88 -9.25 21.60
CA THR A 424 -9.63 -10.51 21.45
C THR A 424 -8.70 -11.57 20.89
N LEU A 425 -8.58 -12.70 21.59
CA LEU A 425 -7.74 -13.84 21.25
C LEU A 425 -8.65 -15.06 21.10
N LYS A 426 -9.11 -15.29 19.87
CA LYS A 426 -10.04 -16.37 19.52
C LYS A 426 -9.28 -17.55 18.92
N ASP A 427 -9.60 -18.77 19.37
CA ASP A 427 -8.97 -20.01 18.91
C ASP A 427 -7.44 -19.94 19.01
N ALA A 428 -6.92 -19.30 20.08
CA ALA A 428 -5.55 -18.79 20.15
C ALA A 428 -4.66 -19.51 21.19
N ASP A 429 -3.54 -20.07 20.74
CA ASP A 429 -2.50 -20.64 21.62
C ASP A 429 -1.66 -19.51 22.23
N VAL A 430 -1.98 -19.14 23.48
CA VAL A 430 -1.20 -18.19 24.28
C VAL A 430 -0.19 -18.94 25.15
N SER A 431 1.06 -18.96 24.72
CA SER A 431 2.12 -19.72 25.38
C SER A 431 2.60 -19.06 26.69
N LYS A 432 3.03 -19.88 27.66
CA LYS A 432 3.58 -19.42 28.95
C LYS A 432 4.71 -18.39 28.75
N GLY A 433 4.53 -17.19 29.29
CA GLY A 433 5.48 -16.07 29.16
C GLY A 433 5.15 -15.05 28.07
N ALA A 434 4.09 -15.26 27.28
CA ALA A 434 3.53 -14.23 26.43
C ALA A 434 3.01 -13.04 27.27
N LEU A 435 3.10 -11.82 26.72
CA LEU A 435 2.57 -10.61 27.37
C LEU A 435 1.41 -10.06 26.57
N ILE A 436 0.21 -10.11 27.15
CA ILE A 436 -0.99 -9.44 26.62
C ILE A 436 -1.28 -8.21 27.50
N LEU A 437 -1.34 -7.02 26.90
CA LEU A 437 -1.56 -5.77 27.65
C LEU A 437 -2.51 -4.83 26.90
N ASN A 438 -3.72 -4.67 27.43
CA ASN A 438 -4.65 -3.65 26.94
C ASN A 438 -4.57 -2.36 27.76
N LYS A 439 -4.56 -1.21 27.08
CA LYS A 439 -4.61 0.15 27.66
C LYS A 439 -5.55 1.00 26.81
N ALA A 440 -6.85 0.84 27.05
CA ALA A 440 -7.88 1.55 26.32
C ALA A 440 -8.50 2.71 27.13
N VAL A 441 -8.69 3.84 26.48
CA VAL A 441 -9.48 4.98 26.97
C VAL A 441 -10.64 5.16 25.99
N ILE A 442 -11.86 4.90 26.45
CA ILE A 442 -13.06 4.91 25.62
C ILE A 442 -14.04 5.93 26.23
N ASP A 443 -14.43 6.94 25.45
CA ASP A 443 -15.16 8.11 25.93
C ASP A 443 -16.30 8.44 24.97
N LYS A 444 -17.53 8.50 25.48
CA LYS A 444 -18.77 8.83 24.74
C LYS A 444 -18.89 8.07 23.40
N SER A 445 -18.49 6.79 23.40
CA SER A 445 -18.40 5.96 22.20
C SER A 445 -19.32 4.76 22.32
N MET A 446 -19.89 4.33 21.21
CA MET A 446 -20.84 3.23 21.11
C MET A 446 -20.15 2.01 20.49
N ASN A 447 -20.32 0.84 21.11
CA ASN A 447 -20.00 -0.45 20.52
C ASN A 447 -21.29 -1.26 20.47
N MET A 448 -21.64 -1.80 19.30
CA MET A 448 -22.91 -2.49 19.10
C MET A 448 -22.68 -3.72 18.25
N SER A 449 -23.13 -4.87 18.75
CA SER A 449 -23.28 -6.09 17.95
C SER A 449 -24.72 -6.57 18.06
N LEU A 450 -25.33 -6.95 16.94
CA LEU A 450 -26.74 -7.35 16.89
C LEU A 450 -26.93 -8.55 15.95
N GLY A 451 -27.42 -9.65 16.51
CA GLY A 451 -27.81 -10.86 15.80
C GLY A 451 -27.81 -12.07 16.73
N GLU A 452 -28.21 -13.23 16.21
CA GLU A 452 -28.00 -14.50 16.92
C GLU A 452 -26.49 -14.74 17.11
N ASN A 453 -26.07 -15.09 18.33
CA ASN A 453 -24.67 -15.28 18.71
C ASN A 453 -23.79 -14.05 18.40
N SER A 454 -24.24 -12.85 18.80
CA SER A 454 -23.49 -11.60 18.59
C SER A 454 -22.71 -11.16 19.83
N GLU A 455 -21.44 -10.80 19.65
CA GLU A 455 -20.50 -10.40 20.72
C GLU A 455 -20.09 -8.92 20.60
N ALA A 456 -19.97 -8.21 21.72
CA ALA A 456 -19.56 -6.80 21.74
C ALA A 456 -18.48 -6.53 22.82
N ASN A 457 -17.20 -6.67 22.47
CA ASN A 457 -16.08 -6.42 23.38
C ASN A 457 -15.70 -4.93 23.44
N MET A 458 -15.74 -4.31 24.63
CA MET A 458 -15.31 -2.92 24.84
C MET A 458 -14.25 -2.84 25.94
N GLY A 459 -13.02 -2.43 25.58
CA GLY A 459 -11.92 -2.22 26.54
C GLY A 459 -11.37 -3.48 27.24
N SER A 460 -11.86 -4.67 26.89
CA SER A 460 -11.50 -5.94 27.52
C SER A 460 -10.18 -6.53 27.03
N VAL A 461 -9.72 -7.58 27.73
CA VAL A 461 -8.91 -8.65 27.14
C VAL A 461 -9.78 -9.90 27.18
N THR A 462 -10.04 -10.51 26.04
CA THR A 462 -10.91 -11.67 25.87
C THR A 462 -10.09 -12.81 25.26
N LEU A 463 -10.20 -14.01 25.83
CA LEU A 463 -9.60 -15.26 25.35
C LEU A 463 -10.74 -16.28 25.22
N GLU A 464 -10.94 -16.80 24.02
CA GLU A 464 -12.07 -17.63 23.59
C GLU A 464 -11.58 -18.87 22.82
#